data_AF-A0A3A5M9U7-F1
#
_entry.id   AF-A0A3A5M9U7-F1
#
_cell.length_a   1.000
_cell.length_b   1.000
_cell.length_c   1.000
_cell.angle_alpha   90.00
_cell.angle_beta   90.00
_cell.angle_gamma   90.00
#
_symmetry.space_group_name_H-M   'P 1'
#
loop_
_entity.id
_entity.type
_entity.pdbx_description
1 polymer ?
#
loop_
_entity_poly.entity_id
_entity_poly.type
_entity_poly.pdbx_seq_one_letter_code
_entity_poly.pdbx_strand_id
1 'polypeptide(L)'
;MQKKNQRRLGLIAGLALVGVAFGTIPAFADPAAGTYAQLSGTGSDTTQDLVGGLSTAVTAIGNYDATGTETIQTKSGGPSFLRPNGSGNGVKALSASINSTGIKVWNSVDITGQLDFARSSSGPKGSGSDLTYIPFAKDAVTYAVNAGGSFPRDIPIGSSSQDSVSPAPFTLRNIYRCAVTEYADADFNTVAIRALLPQSGSGTRSFWLSTLGLTETDVASCATDIGNTVQEHSGAQVTGIGDIVPFSIAQYVAQGNHNTLPTTVLERRYQVALGSIGGSKPVINNDGVVELNSAFPISRNVYNVVATSRLSGTSAADLLLQATFAGTSSTVCSNTALIKQYGFGSAGTLCGNTTTYKSPYTL
;
A
#
# COMPACT_ATOMS: atom_id res chain seq x y z
N MET A 1 -39.84 14.24 -40.10
CA MET A 1 -38.38 14.10 -40.32
C MET A 1 -37.66 15.14 -39.47
N GLN A 2 -37.11 14.70 -38.33
CA GLN A 2 -36.35 15.53 -37.39
C GLN A 2 -34.95 15.85 -37.94
N LYS A 3 -34.56 17.13 -37.96
CA LYS A 3 -33.17 17.56 -38.23
C LYS A 3 -32.38 17.58 -36.92
N LYS A 4 -31.32 16.76 -36.86
CA LYS A 4 -30.35 16.66 -35.76
C LYS A 4 -29.48 17.91 -35.67
N ASN A 5 -29.48 18.57 -34.50
CA ASN A 5 -28.47 19.55 -34.11
C ASN A 5 -27.23 18.82 -33.56
N GLN A 6 -26.12 18.83 -34.29
CA GLN A 6 -24.80 18.54 -33.73
C GLN A 6 -24.10 19.86 -33.41
N ARG A 7 -23.99 20.19 -32.12
CA ARG A 7 -23.16 21.31 -31.65
C ARG A 7 -21.77 20.76 -31.33
N ARG A 8 -20.79 21.22 -32.10
CA ARG A 8 -19.37 21.15 -31.81
C ARG A 8 -19.07 22.12 -30.66
N LEU A 9 -18.43 21.66 -29.60
CA LEU A 9 -17.63 22.45 -28.66
C LEU A 9 -16.25 21.78 -28.66
N GLY A 10 -15.11 22.44 -28.82
CA GLY A 10 -14.78 23.84 -28.60
C GLY A 10 -13.51 23.85 -27.75
N LEU A 11 -12.36 24.06 -28.40
CA LEU A 11 -11.01 24.13 -27.84
C LEU A 11 -10.90 25.31 -26.85
N ILE A 12 -10.34 25.11 -25.65
CA ILE A 12 -9.76 26.20 -24.84
C ILE A 12 -8.40 25.74 -24.31
N ALA A 13 -7.36 26.38 -24.82
CA ALA A 13 -6.03 26.42 -24.22
C ALA A 13 -6.04 27.41 -23.05
N GLY A 14 -5.40 27.04 -21.94
CA GLY A 14 -5.19 27.92 -20.79
C GLY A 14 -3.95 27.51 -20.02
N LEU A 15 -2.83 28.19 -20.28
CA LEU A 15 -1.69 28.21 -19.36
C LEU A 15 -2.11 28.90 -18.06
N ALA A 16 -1.96 28.20 -16.93
CA ALA A 16 -1.87 28.81 -15.62
C ALA A 16 -0.75 28.13 -14.84
N LEU A 17 0.41 28.78 -14.80
CA LEU A 17 1.46 28.53 -13.81
C LEU A 17 0.89 28.88 -12.43
N VAL A 18 0.53 27.88 -11.65
CA VAL A 18 0.25 28.05 -10.22
C VAL A 18 1.45 27.50 -9.47
N GLY A 19 2.22 28.41 -8.86
CA GLY A 19 3.21 28.06 -7.85
C GLY A 19 2.48 27.44 -6.66
N VAL A 20 2.62 26.12 -6.49
CA VAL A 20 2.11 25.42 -5.31
C VAL A 20 3.04 25.76 -4.16
N ALA A 21 2.60 26.68 -3.30
CA ALA A 21 3.13 26.78 -1.96
C ALA A 21 2.81 25.46 -1.24
N PHE A 22 3.83 24.63 -1.03
CA PHE A 22 3.74 23.46 -0.15
C PHE A 22 3.57 23.95 1.29
N GLY A 23 2.32 24.22 1.67
CA GLY A 23 1.94 24.40 3.06
C GLY A 23 2.04 23.04 3.76
N THR A 24 2.98 22.92 4.69
CA THR A 24 3.07 21.78 5.61
C THR A 24 1.86 21.81 6.54
N ILE A 25 0.83 21.00 6.24
CA ILE A 25 -0.25 20.72 7.17
C ILE A 25 -0.08 19.28 7.63
N PRO A 26 0.19 19.00 8.92
CA PRO A 26 0.32 17.64 9.40
C PRO A 26 -1.09 17.06 9.51
N ALA A 27 -1.53 16.37 8.48
CA ALA A 27 -2.55 15.36 8.64
C ALA A 27 -1.83 14.03 8.89
N PHE A 28 -1.26 13.89 10.08
CA PHE A 28 -0.73 12.59 10.53
C PHE A 28 -1.86 11.90 11.28
N ALA A 29 -2.24 10.70 10.86
CA ALA A 29 -3.25 9.91 11.57
C ALA A 29 -2.70 9.30 12.88
N ASP A 30 -1.54 9.77 13.35
CA ASP A 30 -1.03 9.48 14.69
C ASP A 30 -2.04 9.93 15.76
N PRO A 31 -2.20 9.19 16.86
CA PRO A 31 -2.92 9.70 18.03
C PRO A 31 -2.39 11.07 18.45
N ALA A 32 -3.29 11.95 18.90
CA ALA A 32 -2.92 13.28 19.35
C ALA A 32 -1.80 13.21 20.41
N ALA A 33 -0.86 14.17 20.39
CA ALA A 33 0.28 14.16 21.31
C ALA A 33 -0.17 13.98 22.77
N GLY A 34 0.45 13.05 23.48
CA GLY A 34 0.10 12.69 24.86
C GLY A 34 -1.12 11.78 25.02
N THR A 35 -1.76 11.36 23.93
CA THR A 35 -2.84 10.36 23.93
C THR A 35 -2.32 9.03 23.39
N TYR A 36 -2.70 7.93 24.03
CA TYR A 36 -2.22 6.60 23.68
C TYR A 36 -3.39 5.62 23.65
N ALA A 37 -3.59 4.97 22.52
CA ALA A 37 -4.60 3.94 22.38
C ALA A 37 -4.17 2.62 23.06
N GLN A 38 -5.16 1.76 23.31
CA GLN A 38 -4.92 0.47 23.96
C GLN A 38 -4.10 -0.47 23.07
N LEU A 39 -4.36 -0.48 21.76
CA LEU A 39 -3.66 -1.28 20.76
C LEU A 39 -2.94 -0.36 19.78
N SER A 40 -1.61 -0.30 19.85
CA SER A 40 -0.80 0.57 19.00
C SER A 40 -0.20 -0.19 17.82
N GLY A 41 -0.27 0.37 16.61
CA GLY A 41 0.31 -0.26 15.43
C GLY A 41 0.90 0.70 14.40
N THR A 42 1.87 0.17 13.65
CA THR A 42 2.70 0.87 12.65
C THR A 42 2.88 0.00 11.41
N GLY A 43 3.68 0.40 10.42
CA GLY A 43 4.10 -0.45 9.31
C GLY A 43 3.55 0.01 7.97
N SER A 44 2.78 -0.84 7.29
CA SER A 44 2.36 -0.61 5.90
C SER A 44 1.69 0.75 5.63
N ASP A 45 2.28 1.48 4.69
CA ASP A 45 1.77 2.70 4.06
C ASP A 45 0.55 2.39 3.17
N THR A 46 0.41 1.13 2.75
CA THR A 46 -0.75 0.70 1.94
C THR A 46 -2.02 0.80 2.75
N THR A 47 -2.00 0.39 4.01
CA THR A 47 -3.20 0.31 4.84
C THR A 47 -3.30 1.39 5.91
N GLN A 48 -2.34 2.32 5.99
CA GLN A 48 -2.32 3.35 7.03
C GLN A 48 -3.60 4.19 7.03
N ASP A 49 -4.09 4.60 5.85
CA ASP A 49 -5.26 5.46 5.76
C ASP A 49 -6.53 4.71 6.16
N LEU A 50 -6.67 3.45 5.71
CA LEU A 50 -7.78 2.59 6.10
C LEU A 50 -7.77 2.30 7.61
N VAL A 51 -6.60 2.00 8.20
CA VAL A 51 -6.51 1.73 9.64
C VAL A 51 -6.70 3.01 10.46
N GLY A 52 -6.27 4.17 9.95
CA GLY A 52 -6.64 5.48 10.46
C GLY A 52 -8.15 5.69 10.47
N GLY A 53 -8.84 5.41 9.36
CA GLY A 53 -10.29 5.42 9.30
C GLY A 53 -10.93 4.44 10.29
N LEU A 54 -10.45 3.19 10.35
CA LEU A 54 -10.94 2.19 11.29
C LEU A 54 -10.77 2.64 12.75
N SER A 55 -9.75 3.42 13.08
CA SER A 55 -9.54 3.93 14.45
C SER A 55 -10.68 4.86 14.92
N THR A 56 -11.43 5.49 14.00
CA THR A 56 -12.60 6.30 14.38
C THR A 56 -13.81 5.45 14.73
N ALA A 57 -13.90 4.23 14.20
CA ALA A 57 -14.98 3.27 14.47
C ALA A 57 -14.57 2.24 15.54
N VAL A 58 -13.28 2.01 15.72
CA VAL A 58 -12.66 1.04 16.63
C VAL A 58 -11.63 1.78 17.48
N THR A 59 -12.12 2.51 18.48
CA THR A 59 -11.33 3.45 19.31
C THR A 59 -10.20 2.80 20.12
N ALA A 60 -10.18 1.46 20.22
CA ALA A 60 -9.06 0.72 20.79
C ALA A 60 -7.77 0.82 19.95
N ILE A 61 -7.89 1.12 18.65
CA ILE A 61 -6.77 1.16 17.71
C ILE A 61 -6.09 2.55 17.73
N GLY A 62 -4.78 2.55 17.97
CA GLY A 62 -3.89 3.68 17.72
C GLY A 62 -3.09 3.41 16.46
N ASN A 63 -3.44 4.12 15.40
CA ASN A 63 -2.79 4.05 14.11
C ASN A 63 -1.63 5.05 14.07
N TYR A 64 -0.38 4.61 13.97
CA TYR A 64 0.74 5.51 13.69
C TYR A 64 1.11 5.36 12.24
N ASP A 65 1.05 6.44 11.46
CA ASP A 65 1.27 6.38 10.01
C ASP A 65 2.68 5.94 9.67
N ALA A 66 2.91 5.48 8.44
CA ALA A 66 4.24 5.05 8.02
C ALA A 66 5.15 6.24 7.68
N THR A 67 4.55 7.39 7.40
CA THR A 67 5.22 8.66 7.13
C THR A 67 4.81 9.71 8.17
N GLY A 68 5.65 10.73 8.33
CA GLY A 68 5.41 11.83 9.26
C GLY A 68 6.65 12.19 10.04
N THR A 69 6.51 12.48 11.33
CA THR A 69 7.67 12.73 12.21
C THR A 69 8.62 11.54 12.17
N GLU A 70 9.92 11.82 12.22
CA GLU A 70 10.96 10.78 12.16
C GLU A 70 10.79 9.74 13.27
N THR A 71 10.48 10.19 14.49
CA THR A 71 10.23 9.33 15.63
C THR A 71 8.79 9.40 16.13
N ILE A 72 8.38 8.34 16.83
CA ILE A 72 7.09 8.21 17.49
C ILE A 72 7.28 7.70 18.93
N GLN A 73 6.25 7.87 19.76
CA GLN A 73 6.13 7.24 21.07
C GLN A 73 4.71 6.70 21.17
N THR A 74 4.57 5.39 21.39
CA THR A 74 3.26 4.73 21.26
C THR A 74 2.57 4.45 22.59
N LYS A 75 3.30 4.54 23.70
CA LYS A 75 2.79 4.35 25.07
C LYS A 75 3.29 5.47 26.00
N SER A 76 2.49 5.80 27.01
CA SER A 76 2.87 6.77 28.04
C SER A 76 4.13 6.33 28.78
N GLY A 77 5.13 7.21 28.85
CA GLY A 77 6.44 6.91 29.47
C GLY A 77 7.31 5.92 28.69
N GLY A 78 6.87 5.44 27.52
CA GLY A 78 7.65 4.56 26.65
C GLY A 78 8.81 5.29 25.94
N PRO A 79 9.78 4.56 25.38
CA PRO A 79 10.84 5.17 24.58
C PRO A 79 10.27 5.81 23.30
N SER A 80 10.94 6.87 22.84
CA SER A 80 10.77 7.35 21.47
C SER A 80 11.65 6.52 20.53
N PHE A 81 11.12 6.12 19.38
CA PHE A 81 11.83 5.29 18.41
C PHE A 81 11.51 5.68 16.97
N LEU A 82 12.39 5.30 16.04
CA LEU A 82 12.22 5.59 14.61
C LEU A 82 10.89 5.03 14.09
N ARG A 83 10.14 5.81 13.32
CA ARG A 83 8.86 5.39 12.73
C ARG A 83 9.06 4.20 11.77
N PRO A 84 8.41 3.05 11.99
CA PRO A 84 8.45 1.95 11.03
C PRO A 84 7.69 2.31 9.74
N ASN A 85 8.43 2.48 8.64
CA ASN A 85 7.89 2.80 7.32
C ASN A 85 7.87 1.54 6.43
N GLY A 86 6.69 1.10 5.98
CA GLY A 86 6.51 -0.10 5.18
C GLY A 86 6.23 -1.37 5.99
N SER A 87 5.68 -2.38 5.31
CA SER A 87 5.21 -3.64 5.93
C SER A 87 6.34 -4.42 6.61
N GLY A 88 7.51 -4.52 5.96
CA GLY A 88 8.66 -5.24 6.52
C GLY A 88 9.17 -4.60 7.80
N ASN A 89 9.31 -3.28 7.80
CA ASN A 89 9.76 -2.53 8.98
C ASN A 89 8.74 -2.60 10.12
N GLY A 90 7.45 -2.50 9.83
CA GLY A 90 6.40 -2.69 10.84
C GLY A 90 6.45 -4.06 11.52
N VAL A 91 6.60 -5.14 10.75
CA VAL A 91 6.70 -6.50 11.30
C VAL A 91 7.98 -6.72 12.11
N LYS A 92 9.11 -6.14 11.67
CA LYS A 92 10.37 -6.16 12.45
C LYS A 92 10.22 -5.39 13.76
N ALA A 93 9.63 -4.20 13.73
CA ALA A 93 9.38 -3.41 14.93
C ALA A 93 8.40 -4.11 15.89
N LEU A 94 7.35 -4.75 15.39
CA LEU A 94 6.47 -5.59 16.20
C LEU A 94 7.24 -6.77 16.83
N SER A 95 8.09 -7.44 16.06
CA SER A 95 8.93 -8.53 16.57
C SER A 95 9.89 -8.07 17.67
N ALA A 96 10.43 -6.85 17.56
CA ALA A 96 11.22 -6.20 18.59
C ALA A 96 10.39 -5.81 19.82
N SER A 97 9.16 -5.31 19.62
CA SER A 97 8.25 -4.97 20.72
C SER A 97 7.81 -6.16 21.56
N ILE A 98 7.65 -7.34 20.94
CA ILE A 98 7.24 -8.54 21.67
C ILE A 98 8.37 -9.08 22.56
N ASN A 99 9.64 -8.88 22.14
CA ASN A 99 10.88 -9.20 22.86
C ASN A 99 10.88 -10.51 23.70
N SER A 100 10.29 -11.60 23.21
CA SER A 100 10.07 -12.81 24.02
C SER A 100 11.32 -13.68 24.23
N THR A 101 12.48 -13.34 23.63
CA THR A 101 13.68 -14.20 23.62
C THR A 101 15.03 -13.46 23.76
N GLY A 102 15.05 -12.18 24.18
CA GLY A 102 16.26 -11.36 24.33
C GLY A 102 16.46 -10.29 23.25
N ILE A 103 17.40 -9.34 23.49
CA ILE A 103 17.73 -8.06 22.81
C ILE A 103 17.30 -7.97 21.33
N LYS A 104 15.99 -7.88 21.06
CA LYS A 104 15.47 -7.42 19.77
C LYS A 104 15.20 -5.93 19.91
N VAL A 105 16.15 -5.13 19.43
CA VAL A 105 16.02 -3.68 19.38
C VAL A 105 15.55 -3.26 17.99
N TRP A 106 14.72 -2.23 17.93
CA TRP A 106 14.35 -1.57 16.69
C TRP A 106 15.22 -0.33 16.51
N ASN A 107 16.04 -0.32 15.46
CA ASN A 107 16.99 0.74 15.19
C ASN A 107 17.82 1.14 16.44
N SER A 108 18.35 0.12 17.12
CA SER A 108 19.11 0.24 18.37
C SER A 108 18.35 0.76 19.60
N VAL A 109 17.02 0.85 19.54
CA VAL A 109 16.15 1.18 20.69
C VAL A 109 15.40 -0.07 21.16
N ASP A 110 15.43 -0.35 22.47
CA ASP A 110 14.54 -1.34 23.07
C ASP A 110 13.12 -0.78 23.08
N ILE A 111 12.22 -1.40 22.32
CA ILE A 111 10.82 -0.98 22.20
C ILE A 111 9.87 -2.02 22.76
N THR A 112 10.31 -2.81 23.75
CA THR A 112 9.48 -3.83 24.40
C THR A 112 8.14 -3.24 24.87
N GLY A 113 7.04 -3.90 24.51
CA GLY A 113 5.67 -3.52 24.88
C GLY A 113 5.12 -2.27 24.19
N GLN A 114 5.83 -1.70 23.20
CA GLN A 114 5.40 -0.46 22.54
C GLN A 114 4.37 -0.68 21.43
N LEU A 115 4.46 -1.79 20.70
CA LEU A 115 3.59 -2.16 19.58
C LEU A 115 2.79 -3.43 19.88
N ASP A 116 1.50 -3.38 19.59
CA ASP A 116 0.54 -4.47 19.74
C ASP A 116 0.28 -5.21 18.43
N PHE A 117 0.34 -4.48 17.32
CA PHE A 117 0.16 -5.02 15.97
C PHE A 117 1.02 -4.27 14.95
N ALA A 118 1.20 -4.89 13.78
CA ALA A 118 1.79 -4.25 12.60
C ALA A 118 0.82 -4.34 11.43
N ARG A 119 0.79 -3.30 10.61
CA ARG A 119 0.09 -3.29 9.33
C ARG A 119 0.97 -3.93 8.26
N SER A 120 0.42 -4.85 7.48
CA SER A 120 1.14 -5.48 6.37
C SER A 120 0.29 -5.57 5.10
N SER A 121 0.88 -5.22 3.96
CA SER A 121 0.30 -5.44 2.63
C SER A 121 0.95 -6.61 1.89
N SER A 122 1.66 -7.47 2.61
CA SER A 122 2.18 -8.75 2.11
C SER A 122 1.94 -9.86 3.13
N GLY A 123 1.73 -11.08 2.64
CA GLY A 123 1.65 -12.27 3.50
C GLY A 123 3.00 -12.63 4.14
N PRO A 124 3.01 -13.68 4.98
CA PRO A 124 4.23 -14.17 5.63
C PRO A 124 5.26 -14.66 4.59
N LYS A 125 6.55 -14.36 4.81
CA LYS A 125 7.67 -14.75 3.92
C LYS A 125 8.34 -16.08 4.31
N GLY A 126 7.77 -16.83 5.24
CA GLY A 126 8.28 -18.12 5.72
C GLY A 126 7.32 -18.78 6.69
N SER A 127 7.49 -20.08 6.93
CA SER A 127 6.69 -20.86 7.87
C SER A 127 7.16 -20.65 9.31
N GLY A 128 6.23 -20.46 10.23
CA GLY A 128 6.50 -20.38 11.67
C GLY A 128 5.23 -20.14 12.47
N SER A 129 5.37 -19.92 13.77
CA SER A 129 4.23 -19.83 14.71
C SER A 129 4.23 -18.58 15.59
N ASP A 130 5.21 -17.69 15.46
CA ASP A 130 5.38 -16.55 16.37
C ASP A 130 4.42 -15.41 16.06
N LEU A 131 4.21 -15.13 14.78
CA LEU A 131 3.35 -14.07 14.28
C LEU A 131 2.18 -14.65 13.49
N THR A 132 1.00 -14.03 13.64
CA THR A 132 -0.19 -14.35 12.85
C THR A 132 -0.58 -13.12 12.02
N TYR A 133 -0.73 -13.31 10.72
CA TYR A 133 -1.14 -12.29 9.76
C TYR A 133 -2.65 -12.43 9.55
N ILE A 134 -3.42 -11.52 10.16
CA ILE A 134 -4.88 -11.60 10.15
C ILE A 134 -5.41 -10.79 8.95
N PRO A 135 -5.94 -11.44 7.89
CA PRO A 135 -6.50 -10.71 6.76
C PRO A 135 -7.69 -9.89 7.22
N PHE A 136 -7.84 -8.68 6.72
CA PHE A 136 -9.03 -7.87 7.02
C PHE A 136 -9.65 -7.18 5.80
N ALA A 137 -8.88 -7.02 4.72
CA ALA A 137 -9.38 -6.49 3.46
C ALA A 137 -8.59 -7.03 2.27
N LYS A 138 -9.04 -6.71 1.06
CA LYS A 138 -8.33 -6.97 -0.20
C LYS A 138 -7.85 -5.67 -0.83
N ASP A 139 -6.64 -5.71 -1.32
CA ASP A 139 -6.04 -4.71 -2.19
C ASP A 139 -5.73 -5.35 -3.55
N ALA A 140 -5.47 -4.53 -4.55
CA ALA A 140 -4.88 -4.95 -5.80
C ALA A 140 -3.84 -3.94 -6.25
N VAL A 141 -2.82 -4.40 -6.97
CA VAL A 141 -1.69 -3.57 -7.38
C VAL A 141 -1.62 -3.54 -8.88
N THR A 142 -1.59 -2.33 -9.43
CA THR A 142 -1.31 -2.08 -10.85
C THR A 142 -0.06 -1.20 -10.96
N TYR A 143 0.24 -0.69 -12.14
CA TYR A 143 1.24 0.34 -12.35
C TYR A 143 0.58 1.71 -12.56
N ALA A 144 1.28 2.76 -12.17
CA ALA A 144 0.92 4.15 -12.44
C ALA A 144 2.02 4.80 -13.29
N VAL A 145 1.59 5.68 -14.20
CA VAL A 145 2.47 6.43 -15.11
C VAL A 145 1.93 7.86 -15.25
N ASN A 146 2.74 8.77 -15.79
CA ASN A 146 2.35 10.15 -15.98
C ASN A 146 1.04 10.27 -16.78
N ALA A 147 0.02 10.91 -16.22
CA ALA A 147 -1.32 11.00 -16.81
C ALA A 147 -1.35 11.81 -18.13
N GLY A 148 -0.45 12.77 -18.30
CA GLY A 148 -0.32 13.58 -19.51
C GLY A 148 0.48 12.92 -20.64
N GLY A 149 1.14 11.79 -20.36
CA GLY A 149 1.96 11.05 -21.33
C GLY A 149 1.18 9.97 -22.09
N SER A 150 1.78 9.52 -23.21
CA SER A 150 1.26 8.43 -24.04
C SER A 150 1.82 7.05 -23.65
N PHE A 151 2.37 6.90 -22.45
CA PHE A 151 2.84 5.60 -21.96
C PHE A 151 1.71 4.56 -22.08
N PRO A 152 1.99 3.33 -22.56
CA PRO A 152 0.97 2.31 -22.75
C PRO A 152 0.08 2.11 -21.50
N ARG A 153 -1.23 2.09 -21.71
CA ARG A 153 -2.24 2.02 -20.63
C ARG A 153 -2.84 0.63 -20.41
N ASP A 154 -2.38 -0.34 -21.18
CA ASP A 154 -2.70 -1.75 -20.98
C ASP A 154 -1.47 -2.58 -21.30
N ILE A 155 -0.88 -3.19 -20.27
CA ILE A 155 0.37 -3.95 -20.39
C ILE A 155 0.16 -5.31 -19.74
N PRO A 156 0.39 -6.43 -20.45
CA PRO A 156 0.31 -7.75 -19.85
C PRO A 156 1.44 -7.97 -18.82
N ILE A 157 1.20 -8.85 -17.85
CA ILE A 157 2.19 -9.21 -16.81
C ILE A 157 3.48 -9.73 -17.44
N GLY A 158 3.35 -10.64 -18.41
CA GLY A 158 4.46 -11.40 -18.97
C GLY A 158 4.79 -12.65 -18.16
N SER A 159 5.72 -13.46 -18.66
CA SER A 159 6.15 -14.71 -18.04
C SER A 159 7.62 -15.00 -18.31
N SER A 160 8.25 -15.85 -17.50
CA SER A 160 9.64 -16.27 -17.69
C SER A 160 9.89 -17.00 -19.00
N SER A 161 8.85 -17.60 -19.61
CA SER A 161 8.96 -18.20 -20.94
C SER A 161 9.25 -17.17 -22.05
N GLN A 162 9.05 -15.88 -21.77
CA GLN A 162 9.38 -14.78 -22.68
C GLN A 162 10.83 -14.29 -22.49
N ASP A 163 11.58 -14.87 -21.55
CA ASP A 163 12.84 -14.29 -21.12
C ASP A 163 13.92 -14.27 -22.20
N SER A 164 13.90 -15.29 -23.06
CA SER A 164 14.82 -15.49 -24.17
C SER A 164 14.30 -14.98 -25.53
N VAL A 165 13.12 -14.36 -25.56
CA VAL A 165 12.51 -13.87 -26.80
C VAL A 165 13.18 -12.55 -27.22
N SER A 166 13.55 -12.44 -28.50
CA SER A 166 14.17 -11.24 -29.09
C SER A 166 13.47 -10.82 -30.38
N PRO A 167 12.98 -9.56 -30.50
CA PRO A 167 12.94 -8.55 -29.44
C PRO A 167 12.01 -8.96 -28.30
N ALA A 168 12.31 -8.52 -27.08
CA ALA A 168 11.51 -8.85 -25.90
C ALA A 168 10.09 -8.29 -26.03
N PRO A 169 9.03 -9.07 -25.73
CA PRO A 169 7.66 -8.57 -25.75
C PRO A 169 7.44 -7.41 -24.76
N PHE A 170 6.59 -6.46 -25.10
CA PHE A 170 6.25 -5.34 -24.19
C PHE A 170 5.36 -5.83 -23.03
N THR A 171 5.99 -6.26 -21.93
CA THR A 171 5.33 -6.77 -20.72
C THR A 171 5.89 -6.10 -19.47
N LEU A 172 5.12 -6.11 -18.38
CA LEU A 172 5.59 -5.57 -17.10
C LEU A 172 6.86 -6.28 -16.62
N ARG A 173 6.92 -7.61 -16.70
CA ARG A 173 8.13 -8.37 -16.40
C ARG A 173 9.34 -7.87 -17.21
N ASN A 174 9.16 -7.67 -18.51
CA ASN A 174 10.25 -7.27 -19.40
C ASN A 174 10.70 -5.83 -19.18
N ILE A 175 9.80 -4.93 -18.77
CA ILE A 175 10.13 -3.57 -18.35
C ILE A 175 10.99 -3.60 -17.08
N TYR A 176 10.54 -4.29 -16.02
CA TYR A 176 11.23 -4.27 -14.72
C TYR A 176 12.57 -5.02 -14.71
N ARG A 177 12.84 -5.88 -15.71
CA ARG A 177 14.15 -6.55 -15.90
C ARG A 177 15.00 -5.93 -17.02
N CYS A 178 14.60 -4.78 -17.57
CA CYS A 178 15.31 -4.04 -18.62
C CYS A 178 15.51 -4.81 -19.93
N ALA A 179 14.63 -5.77 -20.22
CA ALA A 179 14.53 -6.36 -21.56
C ALA A 179 13.77 -5.45 -22.53
N VAL A 180 12.92 -4.55 -21.99
CA VAL A 180 12.24 -3.48 -22.72
C VAL A 180 12.56 -2.16 -22.02
N THR A 181 13.31 -1.30 -22.69
CA THR A 181 13.85 -0.05 -22.11
C THR A 181 13.30 1.22 -22.76
N GLU A 182 12.50 1.09 -23.81
CA GLU A 182 11.95 2.21 -24.56
C GLU A 182 10.56 1.87 -25.13
N TYR A 183 9.80 2.92 -25.44
CA TYR A 183 8.56 2.83 -26.21
C TYR A 183 8.46 4.01 -27.18
N ALA A 184 7.63 3.87 -28.21
CA ALA A 184 7.28 4.97 -29.10
C ALA A 184 6.09 5.74 -28.53
N ASP A 185 6.22 7.05 -28.37
CA ASP A 185 5.14 7.91 -27.92
C ASP A 185 4.07 8.14 -29.02
N ALA A 186 3.07 8.98 -28.73
CA ALA A 186 1.98 9.27 -29.67
C ALA A 186 2.45 9.94 -30.97
N ASP A 187 3.62 10.58 -30.94
CA ASP A 187 4.26 11.24 -32.07
C ASP A 187 5.37 10.37 -32.69
N PHE A 188 5.46 9.10 -32.29
CA PHE A 188 6.46 8.12 -32.71
C PHE A 188 7.90 8.43 -32.27
N ASN A 189 8.09 9.32 -31.29
CA ASN A 189 9.41 9.55 -30.71
C ASN A 189 9.76 8.41 -29.75
N THR A 190 11.03 8.01 -29.74
CA THR A 190 11.56 7.07 -28.76
C THR A 190 11.64 7.71 -27.38
N VAL A 191 10.98 7.11 -26.40
CA VAL A 191 11.00 7.53 -24.99
C VAL A 191 11.60 6.41 -24.15
N ALA A 192 12.63 6.75 -23.37
CA ALA A 192 13.24 5.84 -22.42
C ALA A 192 12.30 5.54 -21.24
N ILE A 193 12.22 4.27 -20.86
CA ILE A 193 11.44 3.81 -19.72
C ILE A 193 12.29 3.85 -18.47
N ARG A 194 11.77 4.45 -17.39
CA ARG A 194 12.37 4.40 -16.06
C ARG A 194 11.44 3.65 -15.12
N ALA A 195 11.82 2.42 -14.80
CA ALA A 195 11.11 1.60 -13.81
C ALA A 195 11.46 2.07 -12.40
N LEU A 196 10.43 2.44 -11.64
CA LEU A 196 10.53 2.86 -10.25
C LEU A 196 10.03 1.75 -9.34
N LEU A 197 10.68 1.56 -8.20
CA LEU A 197 10.22 0.70 -7.12
C LEU A 197 10.08 1.50 -5.83
N PRO A 198 9.09 1.17 -4.97
CA PRO A 198 9.05 1.72 -3.63
C PRO A 198 10.32 1.41 -2.82
N GLN A 199 10.47 2.12 -1.71
CA GLN A 199 11.55 1.96 -0.75
C GLN A 199 11.79 0.49 -0.32
N SER A 200 13.03 0.17 0.04
CA SER A 200 13.36 -1.14 0.61
C SER A 200 12.51 -1.46 1.84
N GLY A 201 12.09 -2.72 1.99
CA GLY A 201 11.15 -3.13 3.04
C GLY A 201 9.67 -2.89 2.72
N SER A 202 9.36 -2.29 1.57
CA SER A 202 8.00 -2.12 1.07
C SER A 202 7.28 -3.46 0.83
N GLY A 203 6.02 -3.52 1.31
CA GLY A 203 5.13 -4.66 1.04
C GLY A 203 4.69 -4.69 -0.42
N THR A 204 4.44 -3.52 -1.01
CA THR A 204 4.08 -3.36 -2.43
C THR A 204 5.21 -3.75 -3.36
N ARG A 205 6.45 -3.34 -3.09
CA ARG A 205 7.64 -3.81 -3.83
C ARG A 205 7.73 -5.34 -3.81
N SER A 206 7.69 -5.93 -2.62
CA SER A 206 7.78 -7.39 -2.44
C SER A 206 6.70 -8.13 -3.22
N PHE A 207 5.44 -7.67 -3.13
CA PHE A 207 4.31 -8.28 -3.82
C PHE A 207 4.39 -8.12 -5.34
N TRP A 208 4.77 -6.92 -5.81
CA TRP A 208 4.91 -6.61 -7.23
C TRP A 208 5.98 -7.48 -7.90
N LEU A 209 7.18 -7.52 -7.32
CA LEU A 209 8.27 -8.34 -7.85
C LEU A 209 7.89 -9.82 -7.89
N SER A 210 7.31 -10.35 -6.80
CA SER A 210 6.84 -11.75 -6.77
C SER A 210 5.77 -12.03 -7.83
N THR A 211 4.87 -11.08 -8.10
CA THR A 211 3.82 -11.22 -9.13
C THR A 211 4.41 -11.25 -10.53
N LEU A 212 5.46 -10.47 -10.77
CA LEU A 212 6.20 -10.50 -12.04
C LEU A 212 7.12 -11.72 -12.15
N GLY A 213 7.23 -12.55 -11.10
CA GLY A 213 8.17 -13.66 -11.01
C GLY A 213 9.63 -13.21 -10.94
N LEU A 214 9.88 -12.05 -10.33
CA LEU A 214 11.17 -11.41 -10.17
C LEU A 214 11.57 -11.34 -8.69
N THR A 215 12.87 -11.19 -8.47
CA THR A 215 13.53 -10.96 -7.19
C THR A 215 14.20 -9.58 -7.18
N GLU A 216 14.69 -9.15 -6.01
CA GLU A 216 15.49 -7.93 -5.91
C GLU A 216 16.74 -7.97 -6.79
N THR A 217 17.36 -9.14 -6.94
CA THR A 217 18.54 -9.33 -7.79
C THR A 217 18.21 -9.13 -9.28
N ASP A 218 17.04 -9.58 -9.72
CA ASP A 218 16.62 -9.49 -11.13
C ASP A 218 16.42 -8.04 -11.59
N VAL A 219 16.14 -7.13 -10.65
CA VAL A 219 15.81 -5.73 -10.93
C VAL A 219 16.90 -4.74 -10.51
N ALA A 220 17.95 -5.19 -9.83
CA ALA A 220 18.94 -4.33 -9.17
C ALA A 220 19.67 -3.36 -10.11
N SER A 221 19.86 -3.72 -11.37
CA SER A 221 20.49 -2.87 -12.39
C SER A 221 19.49 -2.05 -13.22
N CYS A 222 18.19 -2.29 -13.02
CA CYS A 222 17.14 -1.81 -13.91
C CYS A 222 16.18 -0.83 -13.25
N ALA A 223 15.58 -1.27 -12.14
CA ALA A 223 14.60 -0.48 -11.42
C ALA A 223 15.27 0.29 -10.29
N THR A 224 14.78 1.48 -10.02
CA THR A 224 15.36 2.37 -9.00
C THR A 224 14.32 2.79 -7.97
N ASP A 225 14.73 2.87 -6.71
CA ASP A 225 13.96 3.52 -5.64
C ASP A 225 14.45 4.96 -5.36
N ILE A 226 15.32 5.48 -6.25
CA ILE A 226 15.94 6.81 -6.16
C ILE A 226 16.57 7.01 -4.77
N GLY A 227 17.32 6.01 -4.30
CA GLY A 227 17.97 6.05 -2.99
C GLY A 227 16.95 5.95 -1.85
N ASN A 228 15.98 5.03 -1.95
CA ASN A 228 14.87 4.84 -1.01
C ASN A 228 13.92 6.05 -0.83
N THR A 229 13.86 6.96 -1.81
CA THR A 229 12.98 8.14 -1.74
C THR A 229 11.62 7.93 -2.41
N VAL A 230 11.49 6.92 -3.29
CA VAL A 230 10.20 6.53 -3.88
C VAL A 230 9.32 5.93 -2.78
N GLN A 231 8.28 6.67 -2.36
CA GLN A 231 7.30 6.20 -1.39
C GLN A 231 6.22 5.33 -2.06
N GLU A 232 5.78 4.28 -1.36
CA GLU A 232 4.61 3.50 -1.77
C GLU A 232 3.41 4.42 -2.05
N HIS A 233 2.68 4.20 -3.15
CA HIS A 233 1.41 4.89 -3.44
C HIS A 233 1.51 6.41 -3.50
N SER A 234 2.67 6.92 -3.91
CA SER A 234 2.85 8.32 -4.24
C SER A 234 3.30 8.50 -5.69
N GLY A 235 2.68 9.43 -6.40
CA GLY A 235 3.08 9.85 -7.74
C GLY A 235 4.24 10.85 -7.78
N ALA A 236 4.79 11.26 -6.63
CA ALA A 236 5.76 12.36 -6.55
C ALA A 236 7.02 12.14 -7.41
N GLN A 237 7.45 10.88 -7.56
CA GLN A 237 8.64 10.52 -8.33
C GLN A 237 8.34 10.16 -9.80
N VAL A 238 7.06 10.15 -10.20
CA VAL A 238 6.62 9.94 -11.59
C VAL A 238 6.65 11.29 -12.31
N THR A 239 7.86 11.77 -12.58
CA THR A 239 8.12 13.10 -13.14
C THR A 239 8.26 13.10 -14.66
N GLY A 240 8.75 12.01 -15.23
CA GLY A 240 8.95 11.83 -16.67
C GLY A 240 7.79 11.10 -17.34
N ILE A 241 7.62 11.31 -18.65
CA ILE A 241 6.61 10.61 -19.45
C ILE A 241 6.88 9.10 -19.60
N GLY A 242 8.14 8.68 -19.41
CA GLY A 242 8.58 7.28 -19.41
C GLY A 242 8.62 6.61 -18.04
N ASP A 243 8.19 7.29 -16.97
CA ASP A 243 8.22 6.72 -15.62
C ASP A 243 7.06 5.75 -15.39
N ILE A 244 7.37 4.64 -14.71
CA ILE A 244 6.40 3.63 -14.29
C ILE A 244 6.69 3.18 -12.87
N VAL A 245 5.66 3.10 -12.02
CA VAL A 245 5.79 2.69 -10.60
C VAL A 245 4.64 1.76 -10.22
N PRO A 246 4.83 0.73 -9.37
CA PRO A 246 3.69 -0.05 -8.86
C PRO A 246 2.88 0.81 -7.87
N PHE A 247 1.56 0.65 -7.91
CA PHE A 247 0.62 1.47 -7.15
C PHE A 247 -0.57 0.63 -6.67
N SER A 248 -0.93 0.74 -5.38
CA SER A 248 -2.14 0.11 -4.84
C SER A 248 -3.38 0.82 -5.38
N ILE A 249 -4.26 0.03 -5.96
CA ILE A 249 -5.54 0.50 -6.48
C ILE A 249 -6.41 1.02 -5.34
N ALA A 250 -6.43 0.32 -4.19
CA ALA A 250 -7.19 0.77 -3.03
C ALA A 250 -6.71 2.14 -2.54
N GLN A 251 -5.40 2.36 -2.45
CA GLN A 251 -4.82 3.66 -2.10
C GLN A 251 -5.12 4.76 -3.11
N TYR A 252 -5.09 4.45 -4.41
CA TYR A 252 -5.49 5.42 -5.43
C TYR A 252 -6.95 5.86 -5.26
N VAL A 253 -7.84 4.92 -4.89
CA VAL A 253 -9.25 5.21 -4.62
C VAL A 253 -9.41 5.98 -3.30
N ALA A 254 -8.75 5.58 -2.21
CA ALA A 254 -8.78 6.28 -0.93
C ALA A 254 -8.35 7.75 -1.07
N GLN A 255 -7.22 7.99 -1.75
CA GLN A 255 -6.72 9.33 -2.00
C GLN A 255 -7.65 10.12 -2.93
N GLY A 256 -8.35 9.47 -3.87
CA GLY A 256 -9.41 10.11 -4.66
C GLY A 256 -10.64 10.50 -3.84
N ASN A 257 -10.93 9.74 -2.79
CA ASN A 257 -12.05 9.97 -1.87
C ASN A 257 -11.68 10.89 -0.70
N HIS A 258 -10.49 11.47 -0.66
CA HIS A 258 -9.94 12.15 0.53
C HIS A 258 -10.85 13.20 1.19
N ASN A 259 -11.73 13.86 0.43
CA ASN A 259 -12.68 14.87 0.93
C ASN A 259 -13.93 14.28 1.61
N THR A 260 -14.21 12.99 1.44
CA THR A 260 -15.41 12.32 1.95
C THR A 260 -15.10 11.26 3.01
N LEU A 261 -13.82 11.05 3.31
CA LEU A 261 -13.36 10.08 4.30
C LEU A 261 -13.40 10.67 5.72
N PRO A 262 -13.65 9.84 6.75
CA PRO A 262 -13.80 10.30 8.13
C PRO A 262 -12.48 10.74 8.77
N THR A 263 -11.34 10.34 8.22
CA THR A 263 -10.02 10.86 8.59
C THR A 263 -9.38 11.50 7.39
N THR A 264 -8.46 12.43 7.65
CA THR A 264 -7.71 13.05 6.56
C THR A 264 -6.83 12.02 5.87
N VAL A 265 -6.93 11.95 4.56
CA VAL A 265 -6.05 11.16 3.70
C VAL A 265 -5.24 12.13 2.85
N LEU A 266 -3.92 12.00 2.85
CA LEU A 266 -3.07 12.84 2.03
C LEU A 266 -3.26 12.49 0.56
N GLU A 267 -3.67 13.46 -0.25
CA GLU A 267 -3.63 13.34 -1.70
C GLU A 267 -2.17 13.39 -2.14
N ARG A 268 -1.66 12.24 -2.56
CA ARG A 268 -0.28 12.06 -3.03
C ARG A 268 -0.22 11.30 -4.35
N ARG A 269 -1.32 11.28 -5.13
CA ARG A 269 -1.35 10.69 -6.48
C ARG A 269 -0.65 11.60 -7.48
N TYR A 270 -0.65 12.91 -7.28
CA TYR A 270 -0.12 13.87 -8.25
C TYR A 270 -0.75 13.64 -9.64
N GLN A 271 0.01 13.84 -10.72
CA GLN A 271 -0.45 13.68 -12.11
C GLN A 271 -0.19 12.25 -12.63
N VAL A 272 -0.57 11.23 -11.86
CA VAL A 272 -0.48 9.83 -12.32
C VAL A 272 -1.85 9.29 -12.68
N ALA A 273 -1.86 8.36 -13.63
CA ALA A 273 -3.03 7.55 -13.95
C ALA A 273 -2.66 6.07 -13.91
N LEU A 274 -3.58 5.27 -13.38
CA LEU A 274 -3.41 3.82 -13.29
C LEU A 274 -3.51 3.15 -14.65
N GLY A 275 -2.66 2.16 -14.89
CA GLY A 275 -2.71 1.29 -16.04
C GLY A 275 -3.66 0.09 -15.86
N SER A 276 -4.14 -0.43 -16.98
CA SER A 276 -4.80 -1.74 -17.08
C SER A 276 -3.75 -2.84 -17.28
N ILE A 277 -4.12 -4.07 -16.93
CA ILE A 277 -3.25 -5.24 -17.08
C ILE A 277 -3.98 -6.33 -17.87
N GLY A 278 -3.51 -6.59 -19.09
CA GLY A 278 -4.07 -7.62 -19.97
C GLY A 278 -5.57 -7.45 -20.19
N GLY A 279 -6.02 -6.22 -20.46
CA GLY A 279 -7.43 -5.87 -20.65
C GLY A 279 -8.23 -5.68 -19.37
N SER A 280 -7.66 -5.99 -18.19
CA SER A 280 -8.34 -5.79 -16.91
C SER A 280 -8.14 -4.36 -16.41
N LYS A 281 -9.23 -3.62 -16.21
CA LYS A 281 -9.20 -2.27 -15.64
C LYS A 281 -9.00 -2.32 -14.12
N PRO A 282 -8.19 -1.42 -13.52
CA PRO A 282 -7.92 -1.43 -12.08
C PRO A 282 -9.13 -1.04 -11.23
N VAL A 283 -9.91 -0.08 -11.70
CA VAL A 283 -11.12 0.41 -11.01
C VAL A 283 -12.36 0.19 -11.87
N ILE A 284 -13.50 0.08 -11.20
CA ILE A 284 -14.84 0.09 -11.80
C ILE A 284 -15.62 1.29 -11.28
N ASN A 285 -16.61 1.73 -12.05
CA ASN A 285 -17.60 2.70 -11.58
C ASN A 285 -18.89 1.94 -11.27
N ASN A 286 -19.34 2.00 -10.02
CA ASN A 286 -20.58 1.43 -9.57
C ASN A 286 -21.47 2.57 -9.05
N ASP A 287 -22.52 2.91 -9.80
CA ASP A 287 -23.44 4.02 -9.51
C ASP A 287 -22.74 5.36 -9.20
N GLY A 288 -21.70 5.69 -9.97
CA GLY A 288 -20.92 6.92 -9.81
C GLY A 288 -19.85 6.87 -8.71
N VAL A 289 -19.71 5.74 -8.02
CA VAL A 289 -18.64 5.50 -7.05
C VAL A 289 -17.51 4.73 -7.74
N VAL A 290 -16.28 5.27 -7.66
CA VAL A 290 -15.08 4.58 -8.11
C VAL A 290 -14.68 3.56 -7.06
N GLU A 291 -14.59 2.29 -7.45
CA GLU A 291 -14.27 1.18 -6.56
C GLU A 291 -13.16 0.31 -7.15
N LEU A 292 -12.43 -0.40 -6.30
CA LEU A 292 -11.51 -1.46 -6.72
C LEU A 292 -12.25 -2.49 -7.58
N ASN A 293 -11.70 -2.82 -8.75
CA ASN A 293 -12.15 -3.98 -9.50
C ASN A 293 -11.75 -5.27 -8.75
N SER A 294 -12.70 -5.90 -8.07
CA SER A 294 -12.44 -7.13 -7.29
C SER A 294 -11.99 -8.33 -8.14
N ALA A 295 -12.17 -8.27 -9.46
CA ALA A 295 -11.70 -9.28 -10.41
C ALA A 295 -10.31 -8.95 -10.99
N PHE A 296 -9.65 -7.89 -10.54
CA PHE A 296 -8.31 -7.53 -11.04
C PHE A 296 -7.30 -8.66 -10.76
N PRO A 297 -6.48 -9.06 -11.74
CA PRO A 297 -5.69 -10.28 -11.67
C PRO A 297 -4.56 -10.22 -10.62
N ILE A 298 -4.06 -9.02 -10.32
CA ILE A 298 -2.98 -8.81 -9.36
C ILE A 298 -3.58 -8.32 -8.05
N SER A 299 -4.11 -9.24 -7.25
CA SER A 299 -4.77 -8.95 -5.97
C SER A 299 -4.08 -9.61 -4.79
N ARG A 300 -4.25 -9.02 -3.62
CA ARG A 300 -3.67 -9.50 -2.35
C ARG A 300 -4.61 -9.25 -1.19
N ASN A 301 -4.52 -10.09 -0.17
CA ASN A 301 -5.04 -9.73 1.14
C ASN A 301 -4.09 -8.72 1.80
N VAL A 302 -4.66 -7.87 2.64
CA VAL A 302 -3.90 -7.03 3.57
C VAL A 302 -4.23 -7.43 5.01
N TYR A 303 -3.27 -7.20 5.91
CA TYR A 303 -3.23 -7.87 7.20
C TYR A 303 -2.97 -6.90 8.35
N ASN A 304 -3.58 -7.18 9.50
CA ASN A 304 -3.08 -6.77 10.80
C ASN A 304 -2.30 -7.96 11.38
N VAL A 305 -1.02 -7.77 11.67
CA VAL A 305 -0.10 -8.79 12.17
C VAL A 305 0.00 -8.66 13.67
N VAL A 306 -0.13 -9.76 14.40
CA VAL A 306 -0.08 -9.80 15.87
C VAL A 306 0.82 -10.94 16.34
N ALA A 307 1.26 -10.88 17.60
CA ALA A 307 1.88 -12.04 18.26
C ALA A 307 0.86 -13.19 18.36
N THR A 308 1.20 -14.37 17.87
CA THR A 308 0.31 -15.55 17.90
C THR A 308 -0.07 -15.92 19.32
N SER A 309 0.84 -15.78 20.29
CA SER A 309 0.59 -16.09 21.70
C SER A 309 -0.55 -15.28 22.31
N ARG A 310 -0.80 -14.05 21.81
CA ARG A 310 -1.90 -13.19 22.29
C ARG A 310 -3.27 -13.65 21.82
N LEU A 311 -3.35 -14.52 20.81
CA LEU A 311 -4.61 -15.08 20.32
C LEU A 311 -5.18 -16.19 21.21
N SER A 312 -4.38 -16.70 22.16
CA SER A 312 -4.82 -17.60 23.22
C SER A 312 -4.65 -17.00 24.62
N GLY A 313 -4.23 -15.74 24.71
CA GLY A 313 -4.01 -15.03 25.96
C GLY A 313 -5.34 -14.68 26.65
N THR A 314 -5.30 -14.61 27.98
CA THR A 314 -6.48 -14.34 28.82
C THR A 314 -6.43 -12.97 29.50
N SER A 315 -5.36 -12.20 29.29
CA SER A 315 -5.27 -10.84 29.81
C SER A 315 -6.33 -9.94 29.17
N ALA A 316 -6.73 -8.85 29.84
CA ALA A 316 -7.68 -7.90 29.28
C ALA A 316 -7.20 -7.31 27.94
N ALA A 317 -5.89 -7.10 27.78
CA ALA A 317 -5.28 -6.62 26.54
C ALA A 317 -5.33 -7.66 25.41
N ASP A 318 -5.21 -8.95 25.73
CA ASP A 318 -5.31 -10.03 24.75
C ASP A 318 -6.75 -10.24 24.30
N LEU A 319 -7.70 -10.23 25.23
CA LEU A 319 -9.12 -10.31 24.93
C LEU A 319 -9.58 -9.13 24.06
N LEU A 320 -9.09 -7.92 24.33
CA LEU A 320 -9.34 -6.75 23.49
C LEU A 320 -8.75 -6.92 22.09
N LEU A 321 -7.51 -7.40 21.97
CA LEU A 321 -6.87 -7.67 20.68
C LEU A 321 -7.66 -8.71 19.87
N GLN A 322 -8.10 -9.78 20.52
CA GLN A 322 -8.92 -10.83 19.90
C GLN A 322 -10.27 -10.26 19.43
N ALA A 323 -10.99 -9.52 20.26
CA ALA A 323 -12.25 -8.88 19.86
C ALA A 323 -12.05 -7.88 18.70
N THR A 324 -10.90 -7.23 18.65
CA THR A 324 -10.56 -6.23 17.63
C THR A 324 -10.29 -6.86 16.26
N PHE A 325 -9.53 -7.96 16.21
CA PHE A 325 -9.01 -8.50 14.95
C PHE A 325 -9.44 -9.94 14.62
N ALA A 326 -9.73 -10.78 15.62
CA ALA A 326 -9.89 -12.22 15.42
C ALA A 326 -11.35 -12.62 15.09
N GLY A 327 -11.51 -13.41 14.03
CA GLY A 327 -12.79 -13.91 13.55
C GLY A 327 -13.53 -12.92 12.65
N THR A 328 -14.48 -13.47 11.88
CA THR A 328 -15.31 -12.70 10.93
C THR A 328 -16.22 -11.70 11.62
N SER A 329 -16.51 -11.90 12.91
CA SER A 329 -17.28 -10.99 13.76
C SER A 329 -16.41 -9.98 14.54
N SER A 330 -15.10 -9.93 14.30
CA SER A 330 -14.24 -8.92 14.94
C SER A 330 -14.72 -7.50 14.60
N THR A 331 -14.41 -6.53 15.46
CA THR A 331 -14.84 -5.15 15.22
C THR A 331 -14.26 -4.59 13.92
N VAL A 332 -13.03 -4.95 13.55
CA VAL A 332 -12.46 -4.58 12.24
C VAL A 332 -13.24 -5.22 11.10
N CYS A 333 -13.51 -6.53 11.15
CA CYS A 333 -14.21 -7.23 10.07
C CYS A 333 -15.67 -6.81 9.90
N SER A 334 -16.29 -6.29 10.96
CA SER A 334 -17.66 -5.77 10.92
C SER A 334 -17.78 -4.43 10.18
N ASN A 335 -16.66 -3.70 9.99
CA ASN A 335 -16.62 -2.38 9.35
C ASN A 335 -16.48 -2.43 7.81
N THR A 336 -17.25 -3.30 7.15
CA THR A 336 -17.13 -3.56 5.70
C THR A 336 -17.41 -2.33 4.83
N ALA A 337 -18.39 -1.50 5.22
CA ALA A 337 -18.73 -0.27 4.49
C ALA A 337 -17.57 0.73 4.53
N LEU A 338 -16.92 0.88 5.68
CA LEU A 338 -15.76 1.75 5.84
C LEU A 338 -14.57 1.23 5.02
N ILE A 339 -14.28 -0.07 5.10
CA ILE A 339 -13.24 -0.72 4.28
C ILE A 339 -13.45 -0.41 2.79
N LYS A 340 -14.68 -0.52 2.31
CA LYS A 340 -15.05 -0.20 0.93
C LYS A 340 -14.91 1.29 0.61
N GLN A 341 -15.25 2.18 1.54
CA GLN A 341 -15.12 3.63 1.36
C GLN A 341 -13.67 4.07 1.11
N TYR A 342 -12.71 3.40 1.78
CA TYR A 342 -11.27 3.56 1.55
C TYR A 342 -10.77 2.78 0.31
N GLY A 343 -11.66 2.28 -0.54
CA GLY A 343 -11.30 1.65 -1.81
C GLY A 343 -10.84 0.20 -1.72
N PHE A 344 -10.86 -0.42 -0.53
CA PHE A 344 -10.46 -1.81 -0.35
C PHE A 344 -11.63 -2.77 -0.64
N GLY A 345 -11.29 -3.94 -1.18
CA GLY A 345 -12.24 -5.03 -1.38
C GLY A 345 -12.48 -5.84 -0.10
N SER A 346 -13.54 -6.64 -0.10
CA SER A 346 -13.83 -7.56 1.00
C SER A 346 -12.85 -8.74 1.05
N ALA A 347 -12.33 -9.04 2.24
CA ALA A 347 -11.62 -10.30 2.50
C ALA A 347 -12.56 -11.52 2.56
N GLY A 348 -13.89 -11.32 2.54
CA GLY A 348 -14.87 -12.39 2.65
C GLY A 348 -14.70 -13.20 3.92
N THR A 349 -14.77 -14.53 3.81
CA THR A 349 -14.59 -15.46 4.94
C THR A 349 -13.16 -15.51 5.49
N LEU A 350 -12.18 -14.90 4.80
CA LEU A 350 -10.82 -14.79 5.29
C LEU A 350 -10.66 -13.64 6.29
N CYS A 351 -11.62 -12.72 6.39
CA CYS A 351 -11.55 -11.63 7.34
C CYS A 351 -11.45 -12.19 8.77
N GLY A 352 -10.43 -11.79 9.51
CA GLY A 352 -10.20 -12.23 10.89
C GLY A 352 -9.63 -13.64 11.00
N ASN A 353 -9.18 -14.26 9.90
CA ASN A 353 -8.56 -15.59 9.94
C ASN A 353 -7.25 -15.57 10.75
N THR A 354 -7.14 -16.46 11.73
CA THR A 354 -5.99 -16.58 12.65
C THR A 354 -5.20 -17.87 12.49
N THR A 355 -5.60 -18.74 11.56
CA THR A 355 -5.07 -20.11 11.46
C THR A 355 -4.14 -20.30 10.27
N THR A 356 -4.38 -19.59 9.18
CA THR A 356 -3.74 -19.88 7.88
C THR A 356 -2.40 -19.20 7.70
N TYR A 357 -2.27 -17.93 8.10
CA TYR A 357 -1.11 -17.11 7.73
C TYR A 357 -0.24 -16.84 8.95
N LYS A 358 0.86 -17.60 9.08
CA LYS A 358 1.78 -17.48 10.22
C LYS A 358 3.23 -17.41 9.76
N SER A 359 4.07 -16.77 10.56
CA SER A 359 5.52 -16.67 10.32
C SER A 359 6.30 -16.76 11.63
N PRO A 360 7.61 -17.02 11.58
CA PRO A 360 8.46 -16.74 12.73
C PRO A 360 8.59 -15.23 12.93
N TYR A 361 9.19 -14.82 14.04
CA TYR A 361 9.62 -13.44 14.20
C TYR A 361 10.53 -12.99 13.05
N THR A 362 10.45 -11.71 12.68
CA THR A 362 11.32 -11.10 11.68
C THR A 362 12.38 -10.26 12.37
N LEU A 363 13.63 -10.37 11.93
CA LEU A 363 14.77 -9.56 12.39
C LEU A 363 15.13 -8.51 11.34
#